data_AF-A0A1Q7FSN4-F1
#
_entry.id   AF-A0A1Q7FSN4-F1
#
_cell.length_a   1.000
_cell.length_b   1.000
_cell.length_c   1.000
_cell.angle_alpha   90.00
_cell.angle_beta   90.00
_cell.angle_gamma   90.00
#
_symmetry.space_group_name_H-M   'P 1'
#
loop_
_entity.id
_entity.type
_entity.pdbx_description
1 polymer ?
#
loop_
_entity_poly.entity_id
_entity_poly.type
_entity_poly.pdbx_seq_one_letter_code
_entity_poly.pdbx_strand_id
1 'polypeptide(L)'
;MSRTFGLLTTQNSELKTAFALVFLLAGFFWTSFYGLNFGTHWDENRAKFDSVRDSLRNGLLLQGAALSPEGKEYNHGGLNYLLIWAGLTPEVLRFLIVGPHTLESLSRTINPVLYTTTVRVRVRAIYVVLSGLCIVWSFGLVLLLGRSRMEALLAAALLSCSWEFAYHSRWIAPDAVMAQFLWLSLLCLVAGEISGTLSWFYLGAVAMGLAGGTKYTAALLLPFFVAGAGFSLWRKNGAVRFVAKNSVGIVLTATGTFVLTTPGTVLDPFRFFYQLGEQQEMYGTGWYGYSVKPGVAHFIEISKYFTFQFFSHFGPISAVLAVFSFLGIAALLLERKPASCLAAAFCFAYLVFFSLQSTLIVRNLLVVVPFLSLAAARGITVVAHRFGRNLSFGLYAAIGVLLAANFGWEVYAARQIKLRNHPEYFLQKFREYVEGRPNHKFLVSARLFGALRNTQAPMPANMTADSSVDYTKIAFFQTEGADTHWETWPSNVWSLYERVFGPQEVNLEAYTTFIGNERIIVITKENFRKLPLKDTDLAVPN
;
A
#
# COMPACT_ATOMS: atom_id res chain seq x y z
N MET A 1 49.21 8.32 11.28
CA MET A 1 48.08 8.79 12.12
C MET A 1 46.88 9.32 11.32
N SER A 2 47.05 10.04 10.18
CA SER A 2 45.89 10.54 9.41
C SER A 2 45.04 9.46 8.72
N ARG A 3 45.64 8.36 8.22
CA ARG A 3 44.90 7.21 7.64
C ARG A 3 44.05 6.45 8.66
N THR A 4 44.55 6.30 9.90
CA THR A 4 43.85 5.61 11.00
C THR A 4 42.68 6.44 11.52
N PHE A 5 42.84 7.77 11.60
CA PHE A 5 41.73 8.69 11.91
C PHE A 5 40.68 8.76 10.79
N GLY A 6 41.09 8.68 9.51
CA GLY A 6 40.19 8.57 8.37
C GLY A 6 39.31 7.30 8.40
N LEU A 7 39.90 6.15 8.71
CA LEU A 7 39.18 4.88 8.85
C LEU A 7 38.20 4.88 10.05
N LEU A 8 38.61 5.44 11.20
CA LEU A 8 37.74 5.55 12.38
C LEU A 8 36.57 6.52 12.17
N THR A 9 36.77 7.59 11.39
CA THR A 9 35.71 8.57 11.08
C THR A 9 34.71 8.05 10.04
N THR A 10 35.17 7.31 9.02
CA THR A 10 34.29 6.66 8.05
C THR A 10 33.45 5.54 8.69
N GLN A 11 34.08 4.70 9.52
CA GLN A 11 33.40 3.63 10.25
C GLN A 11 32.35 4.16 11.24
N ASN A 12 32.67 5.25 11.96
CA ASN A 12 31.70 5.93 12.83
C ASN A 12 30.52 6.54 12.05
N SER A 13 30.75 7.05 10.84
CA SER A 13 29.67 7.60 10.00
C SER A 13 28.78 6.50 9.40
N GLU A 14 29.35 5.33 9.09
CA GLU A 14 28.60 4.15 8.64
C GLU A 14 27.70 3.62 9.74
N LEU A 15 28.26 3.46 10.95
CA LEU A 15 27.51 3.00 12.11
C LEU A 15 26.34 3.94 12.44
N LYS A 16 26.57 5.26 12.41
CA LYS A 16 25.51 6.27 12.61
C LYS A 16 24.40 6.17 11.57
N THR A 17 24.76 5.95 10.31
CA THR A 17 23.79 5.85 9.21
C THR A 17 22.98 4.56 9.32
N ALA A 18 23.64 3.43 9.62
CA ALA A 18 22.98 2.17 9.87
C ALA A 18 22.03 2.27 11.06
N PHE A 19 22.46 2.90 12.17
CA PHE A 19 21.62 3.11 13.34
C PHE A 19 20.40 3.98 13.03
N ALA A 20 20.56 5.05 12.24
CA ALA A 20 19.44 5.88 11.79
C ALA A 20 18.43 5.10 10.95
N LEU A 21 18.89 4.26 10.01
CA LEU A 21 18.01 3.38 9.24
C LEU A 21 17.28 2.38 10.14
N VAL A 22 17.98 1.77 11.10
CA VAL A 22 17.36 0.85 12.08
C VAL A 22 16.28 1.57 12.89
N PHE A 23 16.51 2.82 13.30
CA PHE A 23 15.50 3.60 14.02
C PHE A 23 14.26 3.89 13.18
N LEU A 24 14.43 4.24 11.89
CA LEU A 24 13.31 4.43 10.96
C LEU A 24 12.51 3.13 10.78
N LEU A 25 13.21 2.00 10.57
CA LEU A 25 12.57 0.69 10.46
C LEU A 25 11.85 0.30 11.75
N ALA A 26 12.46 0.54 12.91
CA ALA A 26 11.84 0.29 14.20
C ALA A 26 10.57 1.10 14.39
N GLY A 27 10.58 2.38 14.00
CA GLY A 27 9.39 3.25 14.00
C GLY A 27 8.27 2.70 13.11
N PHE A 28 8.58 2.40 11.84
CA PHE A 28 7.65 1.84 10.87
C PHE A 28 7.06 0.49 11.33
N PHE A 29 7.91 -0.42 11.79
CA PHE A 29 7.46 -1.72 12.27
C PHE A 29 6.62 -1.57 13.54
N TRP A 30 7.01 -0.70 14.46
CA TRP A 30 6.23 -0.44 15.67
C TRP A 30 4.81 0.04 15.33
N THR A 31 4.65 1.09 14.52
CA THR A 31 3.33 1.61 14.15
C THR A 31 2.50 0.57 13.38
N SER A 32 3.16 -0.17 12.47
CA SER A 32 2.51 -1.20 11.65
C SER A 32 2.03 -2.41 12.47
N PHE A 33 2.89 -2.96 13.34
CA PHE A 33 2.55 -4.09 14.21
C PHE A 33 1.54 -3.70 15.30
N TYR A 34 1.65 -2.49 15.85
CA TYR A 34 0.71 -2.03 16.86
C TYR A 34 -0.72 -1.94 16.29
N GLY A 35 -0.86 -1.48 15.04
CA GLY A 35 -2.14 -1.41 14.31
C GLY A 35 -2.52 -2.64 13.49
N LEU A 36 -1.86 -3.80 13.67
CA LEU A 36 -2.01 -4.96 12.77
C LEU A 36 -3.38 -5.66 12.88
N ASN A 37 -3.94 -5.68 14.08
CA ASN A 37 -5.27 -6.21 14.31
C ASN A 37 -6.28 -5.07 14.14
N PHE A 38 -6.77 -4.88 12.92
CA PHE A 38 -7.77 -3.85 12.58
C PHE A 38 -9.16 -4.43 12.26
N GLY A 39 -9.41 -5.70 12.58
CA GLY A 39 -10.65 -6.39 12.22
C GLY A 39 -10.55 -7.07 10.86
N THR A 40 -11.67 -7.15 10.14
CA THR A 40 -11.79 -7.87 8.86
C THR A 40 -11.55 -6.94 7.67
N HIS A 41 -10.96 -7.46 6.60
CA HIS A 41 -10.83 -6.78 5.32
C HIS A 41 -11.47 -7.65 4.23
N TRP A 42 -12.29 -7.07 3.37
CA TRP A 42 -13.13 -7.80 2.40
C TRP A 42 -12.32 -8.64 1.39
N ASP A 43 -11.10 -8.20 1.06
CA ASP A 43 -10.19 -8.92 0.16
C ASP A 43 -9.49 -10.14 0.80
N GLU A 44 -9.57 -10.37 2.12
CA GLU A 44 -8.78 -11.44 2.75
C GLU A 44 -9.38 -12.83 2.53
N ASN A 45 -10.70 -13.00 2.71
CA ASN A 45 -11.31 -14.32 2.69
C ASN A 45 -11.33 -14.88 1.26
N ARG A 46 -12.20 -14.28 0.44
CA ARG A 46 -12.51 -14.78 -0.90
C ARG A 46 -11.29 -14.81 -1.82
N ALA A 47 -10.36 -13.85 -1.69
CA ALA A 47 -9.21 -13.75 -2.58
C ALA A 47 -7.92 -14.41 -2.04
N LYS A 48 -7.88 -14.88 -0.78
CA LYS A 48 -6.65 -15.43 -0.17
C LYS A 48 -6.89 -16.71 0.64
N PHE A 49 -7.69 -16.64 1.71
CA PHE A 49 -7.86 -17.78 2.65
C PHE A 49 -8.69 -18.92 2.05
N ASP A 50 -9.64 -18.60 1.17
CA ASP A 50 -10.48 -19.60 0.51
C ASP A 50 -9.65 -20.61 -0.28
N SER A 51 -8.57 -20.17 -0.96
CA SER A 51 -7.67 -21.08 -1.68
C SER A 51 -7.02 -22.14 -0.77
N VAL A 52 -6.72 -21.79 0.50
CA VAL A 52 -6.19 -22.76 1.48
C VAL A 52 -7.29 -23.72 1.92
N ARG A 53 -8.50 -23.23 2.23
CA ARG A 53 -9.67 -24.08 2.52
C ARG A 53 -9.89 -25.08 1.41
N ASP A 54 -9.79 -24.65 0.16
CA ASP A 54 -10.09 -25.48 -0.99
C ASP A 54 -9.02 -26.55 -1.18
N SER A 55 -7.73 -26.22 -1.01
CA SER A 55 -6.66 -27.23 -0.95
C SER A 55 -6.87 -28.30 0.13
N LEU A 56 -7.41 -27.91 1.29
CA LEU A 56 -7.73 -28.83 2.39
C LEU A 56 -8.95 -29.73 2.09
N ARG A 57 -9.81 -29.34 1.15
CA ARG A 57 -10.99 -30.12 0.76
C ARG A 57 -10.69 -31.17 -0.30
N ASN A 58 -9.83 -30.85 -1.28
CA ASN A 58 -9.57 -31.71 -2.44
C ASN A 58 -8.18 -32.37 -2.43
N GLY A 59 -7.27 -31.96 -1.53
CA GLY A 59 -5.91 -32.49 -1.47
C GLY A 59 -4.94 -31.92 -2.51
N LEU A 60 -5.35 -30.94 -3.30
CA LEU A 60 -4.51 -30.25 -4.27
C LEU A 60 -3.94 -28.97 -3.63
N LEU A 61 -2.66 -28.99 -3.28
CA LEU A 61 -1.93 -27.84 -2.72
C LEU A 61 -1.59 -26.79 -3.80
N LEU A 62 -2.63 -26.24 -4.42
CA LEU A 62 -2.56 -25.28 -5.51
C LEU A 62 -3.55 -24.14 -5.26
N GLN A 63 -3.12 -22.89 -5.51
CA GLN A 63 -4.02 -21.75 -5.65
C GLN A 63 -4.86 -21.99 -6.92
N GLY A 64 -6.13 -22.39 -6.83
CA GLY A 64 -6.90 -22.86 -8.00
C GLY A 64 -7.59 -24.22 -7.82
N ALA A 65 -7.48 -24.80 -6.64
CA ALA A 65 -7.98 -26.14 -6.39
C ALA A 65 -9.54 -26.22 -6.27
N ALA A 66 -10.27 -25.12 -6.07
CA ALA A 66 -11.70 -25.22 -5.80
C ALA A 66 -12.46 -25.59 -7.07
N LEU A 67 -13.19 -26.70 -7.06
CA LEU A 67 -14.05 -27.12 -8.18
C LEU A 67 -15.35 -26.29 -8.27
N SER A 68 -15.47 -25.16 -7.57
CA SER A 68 -16.68 -24.35 -7.52
C SER A 68 -16.64 -23.20 -8.54
N PRO A 69 -17.76 -22.91 -9.24
CA PRO A 69 -17.87 -21.80 -10.20
C PRO A 69 -17.58 -20.40 -9.61
N GLU A 70 -17.68 -20.23 -8.29
CA GLU A 70 -17.64 -18.92 -7.62
C GLU A 70 -16.23 -18.47 -7.17
N GLY A 71 -15.24 -19.36 -7.26
CA GLY A 71 -13.88 -19.13 -6.75
C GLY A 71 -13.04 -18.28 -7.69
N LYS A 72 -12.73 -17.03 -7.27
CA LYS A 72 -11.79 -16.12 -7.95
C LYS A 72 -10.34 -16.47 -7.57
N GLU A 73 -9.92 -17.68 -7.90
CA GLU A 73 -8.73 -18.33 -7.33
C GLU A 73 -7.40 -17.84 -7.93
N TYR A 74 -7.40 -17.49 -9.21
CA TYR A 74 -6.25 -16.96 -9.95
C TYR A 74 -6.31 -15.44 -10.15
N ASN A 75 -7.13 -14.70 -9.39
CA ASN A 75 -7.19 -13.23 -9.49
C ASN A 75 -5.85 -12.52 -9.17
N HIS A 76 -4.95 -13.21 -8.46
CA HIS A 76 -3.61 -12.77 -8.12
C HIS A 76 -2.63 -13.94 -8.21
N GLY A 77 -1.32 -13.66 -8.29
CA GLY A 77 -0.33 -14.72 -8.37
C GLY A 77 -0.22 -15.55 -7.08
N GLY A 78 0.36 -16.75 -7.22
CA GLY A 78 0.39 -17.79 -6.20
C GLY A 78 1.32 -17.55 -5.04
N LEU A 79 2.16 -16.52 -5.09
CA LEU A 79 2.95 -16.14 -3.92
C LEU A 79 2.05 -15.74 -2.75
N ASN A 80 0.91 -15.09 -3.00
CA ASN A 80 -0.02 -14.75 -1.91
C ASN A 80 -0.54 -15.99 -1.19
N TYR A 81 -0.88 -17.04 -1.95
CA TYR A 81 -1.31 -18.34 -1.40
C TYR A 81 -0.21 -18.96 -0.54
N LEU A 82 1.04 -18.93 -1.00
CA LEU A 82 2.19 -19.42 -0.22
C LEU A 82 2.41 -18.61 1.07
N LEU A 83 2.16 -17.30 1.05
CA LEU A 83 2.26 -16.45 2.25
C LEU A 83 1.15 -16.75 3.27
N ILE A 84 -0.04 -17.19 2.83
CA ILE A 84 -1.08 -17.67 3.77
C ILE A 84 -0.60 -18.93 4.47
N TRP A 85 -0.05 -19.89 3.72
CA TRP A 85 0.55 -21.10 4.29
C TRP A 85 1.70 -20.80 5.26
N ALA A 86 2.52 -19.79 4.98
CA ALA A 86 3.56 -19.33 5.90
C ALA A 86 2.98 -18.79 7.22
N GLY A 87 1.79 -18.19 7.22
CA GLY A 87 1.10 -17.78 8.45
C GLY A 87 0.58 -18.96 9.30
N LEU A 88 0.42 -20.13 8.66
CA LEU A 88 -0.03 -21.39 9.27
C LEU A 88 1.14 -22.32 9.65
N THR A 89 2.39 -21.83 9.62
CA THR A 89 3.57 -22.64 9.95
C THR A 89 3.47 -23.39 11.29
N PRO A 90 2.97 -22.79 12.40
CA PRO A 90 2.84 -23.53 13.65
C PRO A 90 1.93 -24.76 13.54
N GLU A 91 0.80 -24.63 12.83
CA GLU A 91 -0.17 -25.69 12.63
C GLU A 91 0.37 -26.77 11.66
N VAL A 92 1.02 -26.34 10.57
CA VAL A 92 1.68 -27.25 9.62
C VAL A 92 2.79 -28.03 10.31
N LEU A 93 3.64 -27.38 11.12
CA LEU A 93 4.72 -28.04 11.84
C LEU A 93 4.19 -29.05 12.86
N ARG A 94 3.11 -28.70 13.59
CA ARG A 94 2.46 -29.63 14.51
C ARG A 94 1.93 -30.87 13.78
N PHE A 95 1.30 -30.69 12.63
CA PHE A 95 0.85 -31.80 11.78
C PHE A 95 2.02 -32.68 11.31
N LEU A 96 3.14 -32.08 10.89
CA LEU A 96 4.34 -32.79 10.43
C LEU A 96 5.06 -33.56 11.55
N ILE A 97 4.95 -33.12 12.81
CA ILE A 97 5.58 -33.80 13.96
C ILE A 97 4.70 -34.93 14.51
N VAL A 98 3.39 -34.68 14.65
CA VAL A 98 2.50 -35.59 15.39
C VAL A 98 1.94 -36.71 14.51
N GLY A 99 1.68 -36.44 13.23
CA GLY A 99 0.94 -37.37 12.37
C GLY A 99 -0.51 -37.60 12.85
N PRO A 100 -1.29 -38.44 12.16
CA PRO A 100 -0.96 -39.11 10.90
C PRO A 100 -0.91 -38.11 9.73
N HIS A 101 -0.06 -38.37 8.74
CA HIS A 101 0.13 -37.49 7.57
C HIS A 101 -0.93 -37.73 6.48
N THR A 102 -2.20 -37.57 6.86
CA THR A 102 -3.34 -37.67 5.95
C THR A 102 -3.95 -36.29 5.69
N LEU A 103 -4.61 -36.12 4.55
CA LEU A 103 -5.38 -34.91 4.25
C LEU A 103 -6.39 -34.60 5.36
N GLU A 104 -7.09 -35.62 5.84
CA GLU A 104 -8.09 -35.46 6.89
C GLU A 104 -7.49 -34.89 8.18
N SER A 105 -6.31 -35.38 8.58
CA SER A 105 -5.59 -34.90 9.76
C SER A 105 -5.10 -33.45 9.60
N LEU A 106 -4.57 -33.10 8.42
CA LEU A 106 -4.17 -31.74 8.09
C LEU A 106 -5.38 -30.79 8.16
N SER A 107 -6.50 -31.20 7.54
CA SER A 107 -7.75 -30.44 7.51
C SER A 107 -8.35 -30.26 8.89
N ARG A 108 -8.35 -31.28 9.75
CA ARG A 108 -8.78 -31.17 11.16
C ARG A 108 -7.89 -30.21 11.96
N THR A 109 -6.61 -30.10 11.62
CA THR A 109 -5.66 -29.20 12.30
C THR A 109 -5.87 -27.74 11.88
N ILE A 110 -6.07 -27.47 10.58
CA ILE A 110 -6.06 -26.11 10.03
C ILE A 110 -7.45 -25.47 9.96
N ASN A 111 -8.49 -26.22 9.56
CA ASN A 111 -9.84 -25.64 9.36
C ASN A 111 -10.37 -24.86 10.58
N PRO A 112 -10.19 -25.32 11.84
CA PRO A 112 -10.68 -24.58 13.00
C PRO A 112 -10.03 -23.19 13.18
N VAL A 113 -8.80 -23.01 12.69
CA VAL A 113 -8.05 -21.76 12.91
C VAL A 113 -7.97 -20.87 11.67
N LEU A 114 -8.26 -21.40 10.48
CA LEU A 114 -7.99 -20.75 9.20
C LEU A 114 -8.50 -19.31 9.10
N TYR A 115 -9.72 -19.06 9.56
CA TYR A 115 -10.37 -17.75 9.46
C TYR A 115 -10.24 -16.89 10.73
N THR A 116 -9.55 -17.40 11.76
CA THR A 116 -9.42 -16.71 13.05
C THR A 116 -8.55 -15.45 12.94
N THR A 117 -8.81 -14.48 13.80
CA THR A 117 -8.00 -13.26 13.89
C THR A 117 -6.53 -13.56 14.16
N THR A 118 -6.22 -14.61 14.92
CA THR A 118 -4.84 -15.01 15.23
C THR A 118 -4.05 -15.32 13.95
N VAL A 119 -4.58 -16.15 13.06
CA VAL A 119 -3.92 -16.50 11.80
C VAL A 119 -3.81 -15.27 10.90
N ARG A 120 -4.87 -14.45 10.79
CA ARG A 120 -4.82 -13.19 10.01
C ARG A 120 -3.70 -12.27 10.47
N VAL A 121 -3.58 -12.06 11.78
CA VAL A 121 -2.52 -11.22 12.37
C VAL A 121 -1.13 -11.79 12.04
N ARG A 122 -0.92 -13.11 12.09
CA ARG A 122 0.34 -13.72 11.67
C ARG A 122 0.65 -13.49 10.19
N VAL A 123 -0.34 -13.66 9.31
CA VAL A 123 -0.15 -13.40 7.87
C VAL A 123 0.13 -11.92 7.61
N ARG A 124 -0.64 -11.01 8.21
CA ARG A 124 -0.40 -9.56 8.09
C ARG A 124 1.00 -9.17 8.57
N ALA A 125 1.51 -9.82 9.60
CA ALA A 125 2.87 -9.60 10.10
C ALA A 125 3.91 -9.92 9.01
N ILE A 126 3.72 -11.01 8.27
CA ILE A 126 4.58 -11.38 7.14
C ILE A 126 4.51 -10.30 6.05
N TYR A 127 3.30 -9.83 5.70
CA TYR A 127 3.11 -8.76 4.71
C TYR A 127 3.80 -7.45 5.13
N VAL A 128 3.72 -7.07 6.41
CA VAL A 128 4.42 -5.89 6.95
C VAL A 128 5.94 -6.04 6.82
N VAL A 129 6.50 -7.20 7.20
CA VAL A 129 7.94 -7.46 7.10
C VAL A 129 8.41 -7.37 5.65
N LEU A 130 7.72 -8.06 4.73
CA LEU A 130 8.06 -8.04 3.32
C LEU A 130 7.95 -6.63 2.73
N SER A 131 6.86 -5.92 3.01
CA SER A 131 6.66 -4.54 2.53
C SER A 131 7.75 -3.60 3.08
N GLY A 132 8.14 -3.75 4.35
CA GLY A 132 9.20 -2.97 4.98
C GLY A 132 10.58 -3.13 4.32
N LEU A 133 10.84 -4.24 3.61
CA LEU A 133 12.07 -4.39 2.82
C LEU A 133 12.18 -3.34 1.72
N CYS A 134 11.07 -2.78 1.23
CA CYS A 134 11.08 -1.70 0.26
C CYS A 134 11.81 -0.44 0.75
N ILE A 135 11.75 -0.17 2.07
CA ILE A 135 12.49 0.93 2.72
C ILE A 135 14.00 0.66 2.64
N VAL A 136 14.42 -0.59 2.88
CA VAL A 136 15.81 -1.02 2.78
C VAL A 136 16.33 -0.93 1.35
N TRP A 137 15.53 -1.39 0.37
CA TRP A 137 15.89 -1.33 -1.05
C TRP A 137 15.98 0.11 -1.55
N SER A 138 15.08 0.99 -1.12
CA SER A 138 15.11 2.41 -1.48
C SER A 138 16.36 3.10 -0.93
N PHE A 139 16.69 2.84 0.33
CA PHE A 139 17.92 3.32 0.95
C PHE A 139 19.17 2.83 0.19
N GLY A 140 19.25 1.52 -0.06
CA GLY A 140 20.38 0.91 -0.76
C GLY A 140 20.54 1.41 -2.19
N LEU A 141 19.43 1.58 -2.92
CA LEU A 141 19.44 2.08 -4.28
C LEU A 141 19.98 3.51 -4.36
N VAL A 142 19.58 4.39 -3.43
CA VAL A 142 20.11 5.77 -3.38
C VAL A 142 21.63 5.77 -3.18
N LEU A 143 22.14 4.91 -2.29
CA LEU A 143 23.59 4.76 -2.08
C LEU A 143 24.29 4.21 -3.33
N LEU A 144 23.74 3.18 -3.99
CA LEU A 144 24.30 2.63 -5.23
C LEU A 144 24.34 3.65 -6.36
N LEU A 145 23.37 4.57 -6.41
CA LEU A 145 23.39 5.69 -7.35
C LEU A 145 24.48 6.75 -7.04
N GLY A 146 25.31 6.53 -6.02
CA GLY A 146 26.42 7.37 -5.62
C GLY A 146 25.98 8.63 -4.88
N ARG A 147 24.84 8.58 -4.19
CA ARG A 147 24.28 9.73 -3.46
C ARG A 147 24.75 9.77 -2.01
N SER A 148 24.49 10.90 -1.37
CA SER A 148 24.83 11.08 0.04
C SER A 148 24.02 10.17 0.95
N ARG A 149 24.59 9.81 2.11
CA ARG A 149 23.91 9.05 3.16
C ARG A 149 22.66 9.78 3.68
N MET A 150 22.70 11.10 3.72
CA MET A 150 21.54 11.93 4.10
C MET A 150 20.41 11.80 3.08
N GLU A 151 20.71 11.84 1.78
CA GLU A 151 19.70 11.64 0.72
C GLU A 151 19.08 10.24 0.82
N ALA A 152 19.88 9.21 1.11
CA ALA A 152 19.38 7.85 1.32
C ALA A 152 18.47 7.73 2.55
N LEU A 153 18.87 8.33 3.68
CA LEU A 153 18.06 8.38 4.89
C LEU A 153 16.75 9.14 4.69
N LEU A 154 16.76 10.23 3.93
CA LEU A 154 15.55 10.98 3.59
C LEU A 154 14.60 10.17 2.72
N ALA A 155 15.10 9.45 1.72
CA ALA A 155 14.26 8.57 0.88
C ALA A 155 13.61 7.46 1.73
N ALA A 156 14.38 6.86 2.64
CA ALA A 156 13.86 5.86 3.59
C ALA A 156 12.82 6.46 4.53
N ALA A 157 13.07 7.65 5.08
CA ALA A 157 12.17 8.31 6.02
C ALA A 157 10.87 8.77 5.36
N LEU A 158 10.92 9.29 4.13
CA LEU A 158 9.73 9.69 3.37
C LEU A 158 8.82 8.50 3.08
N LEU A 159 9.40 7.34 2.72
CA LEU A 159 8.63 6.13 2.49
C LEU A 159 8.11 5.53 3.81
N SER A 160 8.94 5.49 4.85
CA SER A 160 8.58 4.90 6.14
C SER A 160 7.54 5.70 6.92
N CYS A 161 7.45 7.01 6.67
CA CYS A 161 6.47 7.92 7.29
C CYS A 161 5.30 8.25 6.35
N SER A 162 5.14 7.53 5.23
CA SER A 162 3.97 7.68 4.36
C SER A 162 2.81 6.93 4.98
N TRP A 163 1.76 7.66 5.36
CA TRP A 163 0.54 7.07 5.91
C TRP A 163 -0.05 6.00 4.98
N GLU A 164 -0.10 6.29 3.68
CA GLU A 164 -0.61 5.39 2.64
C GLU A 164 0.21 4.09 2.55
N PHE A 165 1.54 4.19 2.51
CA PHE A 165 2.39 3.01 2.49
C PHE A 165 2.28 2.20 3.78
N ALA A 166 2.26 2.88 4.94
CA ALA A 166 2.18 2.26 6.25
C ALA A 166 0.90 1.44 6.42
N TYR A 167 -0.27 1.99 6.08
CA TYR A 167 -1.50 1.22 6.28
C TYR A 167 -1.65 0.07 5.28
N HIS A 168 -1.27 0.27 4.02
CA HIS A 168 -1.29 -0.78 3.01
C HIS A 168 -0.34 -1.94 3.32
N SER A 169 0.79 -1.69 3.99
CA SER A 169 1.72 -2.74 4.41
C SER A 169 1.09 -3.78 5.35
N ARG A 170 0.01 -3.40 6.06
CA ARG A 170 -0.70 -4.27 7.01
C ARG A 170 -1.76 -5.14 6.35
N TRP A 171 -2.08 -4.92 5.09
CA TRP A 171 -3.14 -5.64 4.40
C TRP A 171 -2.59 -6.93 3.80
N ILE A 172 -3.41 -7.98 3.78
CA ILE A 172 -3.12 -9.21 3.02
C ILE A 172 -3.49 -8.94 1.55
N ALA A 173 -2.76 -8.01 0.95
CA ALA A 173 -2.95 -7.51 -0.40
C ALA A 173 -1.61 -7.55 -1.16
N PRO A 174 -1.60 -7.94 -2.44
CA PRO A 174 -0.37 -8.22 -3.15
C PRO A 174 0.49 -6.98 -3.45
N ASP A 175 -0.09 -5.79 -3.42
CA ASP A 175 0.49 -4.57 -4.01
C ASP A 175 1.82 -4.13 -3.38
N ALA A 176 1.88 -4.05 -2.04
CA ALA A 176 3.09 -3.64 -1.35
C ALA A 176 4.20 -4.70 -1.44
N VAL A 177 3.82 -5.99 -1.45
CA VAL A 177 4.74 -7.11 -1.64
C VAL A 177 5.27 -7.16 -3.08
N MET A 178 4.44 -6.82 -4.07
CA MET A 178 4.87 -6.64 -5.45
C MET A 178 5.89 -5.51 -5.54
N ALA A 179 5.59 -4.36 -4.93
CA ALA A 179 6.46 -3.19 -4.95
C ALA A 179 7.87 -3.52 -4.44
N GLN A 180 8.01 -4.15 -3.28
CA GLN A 180 9.35 -4.45 -2.74
C GLN A 180 10.18 -5.34 -3.68
N PHE A 181 9.58 -6.32 -4.37
CA PHE A 181 10.30 -7.17 -5.32
C PHE A 181 10.71 -6.42 -6.60
N LEU A 182 9.88 -5.50 -7.09
CA LEU A 182 10.22 -4.63 -8.22
C LEU A 182 11.35 -3.65 -7.87
N TRP A 183 11.38 -3.16 -6.64
CA TRP A 183 12.47 -2.29 -6.18
C TRP A 183 13.76 -3.06 -5.89
N LEU A 184 13.66 -4.30 -5.42
CA LEU A 184 14.79 -5.21 -5.36
C LEU A 184 15.34 -5.52 -6.75
N SER A 185 14.49 -5.74 -7.76
CA SER A 185 14.95 -5.99 -9.12
C SER A 185 15.70 -4.78 -9.68
N LEU A 186 15.18 -3.56 -9.48
CA LEU A 186 15.88 -2.34 -9.88
C LEU A 186 17.22 -2.16 -9.14
N LEU A 187 17.27 -2.42 -7.83
CA LEU A 187 18.51 -2.40 -7.05
C LEU A 187 19.55 -3.38 -7.63
N CYS A 188 19.13 -4.61 -7.93
CA CYS A 188 19.97 -5.61 -8.58
C CYS A 188 20.44 -5.17 -9.98
N LEU A 189 19.57 -4.53 -10.77
CA LEU A 189 19.95 -3.99 -12.08
C LEU A 189 21.08 -2.97 -11.97
N VAL A 190 20.97 -2.04 -11.02
CA VAL A 190 22.00 -1.00 -10.77
C VAL A 190 23.28 -1.63 -10.21
N ALA A 191 23.16 -2.58 -9.29
CA ALA A 191 24.30 -3.31 -8.75
C ALA A 191 25.07 -4.06 -9.85
N GLY A 192 24.36 -4.74 -10.76
CA GLY A 192 24.95 -5.42 -11.92
C GLY A 192 25.59 -4.46 -12.93
N GLU A 193 24.99 -3.29 -13.15
CA GLU A 193 25.59 -2.23 -13.97
C GLU A 193 26.92 -1.75 -13.38
N ILE A 194 26.97 -1.51 -12.07
CA ILE A 194 28.18 -1.02 -11.39
C ILE A 194 29.25 -2.11 -11.36
N SER A 195 28.93 -3.30 -10.83
CA SER A 195 29.92 -4.35 -10.62
C SER A 195 30.32 -5.09 -11.90
N GLY A 196 29.45 -5.11 -12.91
CA GLY A 196 29.62 -5.95 -14.11
C GLY A 196 29.38 -7.43 -13.89
N THR A 197 28.85 -7.80 -12.72
CA THR A 197 28.58 -9.18 -12.37
C THR A 197 27.21 -9.60 -12.89
N LEU A 198 27.21 -10.63 -13.73
CA LEU A 198 25.99 -11.15 -14.36
C LEU A 198 24.96 -11.65 -13.34
N SER A 199 25.39 -12.22 -12.22
CA SER A 199 24.54 -12.78 -11.17
C SER A 199 23.52 -11.79 -10.62
N TRP A 200 23.84 -10.49 -10.59
CA TRP A 200 22.89 -9.47 -10.17
C TRP A 200 21.69 -9.35 -11.12
N PHE A 201 21.90 -9.47 -12.44
CA PHE A 201 20.79 -9.45 -13.39
C PHE A 201 19.88 -10.67 -13.23
N TYR A 202 20.46 -11.84 -12.95
CA TYR A 202 19.68 -13.05 -12.65
C TYR A 202 18.93 -12.96 -11.32
N LEU A 203 19.55 -12.40 -10.27
CA LEU A 203 18.87 -12.15 -9.00
C LEU A 203 17.72 -11.15 -9.17
N GLY A 204 17.93 -10.11 -9.97
CA GLY A 204 16.86 -9.17 -10.35
C GLY A 204 15.75 -9.85 -11.15
N ALA A 205 16.08 -10.79 -12.03
CA ALA A 205 15.10 -11.60 -12.75
C ALA A 205 14.26 -12.49 -11.82
N VAL A 206 14.89 -13.12 -10.82
CA VAL A 206 14.18 -13.86 -9.76
C VAL A 206 13.21 -12.92 -9.04
N ALA A 207 13.66 -11.73 -8.63
CA ALA A 207 12.79 -10.74 -7.98
C ALA A 207 11.62 -10.32 -8.91
N MET A 208 11.84 -10.12 -10.20
CA MET A 208 10.76 -9.87 -11.18
C MET A 208 9.76 -11.00 -11.27
N GLY A 209 10.21 -12.26 -11.27
CA GLY A 209 9.34 -13.43 -11.27
C GLY A 209 8.52 -13.56 -9.98
N LEU A 210 9.12 -13.27 -8.82
CA LEU A 210 8.41 -13.18 -7.53
C LEU A 210 7.38 -12.04 -7.53
N ALA A 211 7.70 -10.88 -8.12
CA ALA A 211 6.75 -9.78 -8.30
C ALA A 211 5.57 -10.23 -9.17
N GLY A 212 5.81 -10.91 -10.30
CA GLY A 212 4.75 -11.52 -11.11
C GLY A 212 3.91 -12.52 -10.32
N GLY A 213 4.56 -13.30 -9.46
CA GLY A 213 3.93 -14.25 -8.54
C GLY A 213 3.11 -13.60 -7.44
N THR A 214 3.26 -12.29 -7.18
CA THR A 214 2.33 -11.55 -6.31
C THR A 214 1.15 -11.00 -7.09
N LYS A 215 1.41 -10.37 -8.24
CA LYS A 215 0.40 -9.71 -9.07
C LYS A 215 0.90 -9.57 -10.51
N TYR A 216 0.06 -10.00 -11.45
CA TYR A 216 0.44 -10.13 -12.87
C TYR A 216 0.82 -8.81 -13.53
N THR A 217 0.38 -7.67 -12.99
CA THR A 217 0.76 -6.34 -13.49
C THR A 217 2.26 -6.08 -13.40
N ALA A 218 3.01 -6.82 -12.58
CA ALA A 218 4.48 -6.78 -12.59
C ALA A 218 5.08 -7.24 -13.93
N ALA A 219 4.39 -8.09 -14.70
CA ALA A 219 4.86 -8.56 -16.01
C ALA A 219 5.02 -7.41 -17.02
N LEU A 220 4.25 -6.33 -16.89
CA LEU A 220 4.38 -5.11 -17.70
C LEU A 220 5.79 -4.50 -17.65
N LEU A 221 6.54 -4.81 -16.59
CA LEU A 221 7.78 -4.15 -16.23
C LEU A 221 9.00 -5.01 -16.58
N LEU A 222 8.79 -6.28 -16.92
CA LEU A 222 9.85 -7.19 -17.37
C LEU A 222 10.56 -6.70 -18.65
N PRO A 223 9.88 -6.17 -19.68
CA PRO A 223 10.57 -5.65 -20.86
C PRO A 223 11.54 -4.50 -20.53
N PHE A 224 11.17 -3.62 -19.59
CA PHE A 224 12.03 -2.53 -19.13
C PHE A 224 13.29 -3.06 -18.41
N PHE A 225 13.11 -4.05 -17.53
CA PHE A 225 14.24 -4.69 -16.85
C PHE A 225 15.18 -5.38 -17.84
N VAL A 226 14.64 -6.16 -18.78
CA VAL A 226 15.42 -6.85 -19.82
C VAL A 226 16.15 -5.86 -20.73
N ALA A 227 15.50 -4.77 -21.13
CA ALA A 227 16.12 -3.71 -21.92
C ALA A 227 17.26 -3.03 -21.16
N GLY A 228 17.06 -2.69 -19.88
CA GLY A 228 18.09 -2.11 -19.02
C GLY A 228 19.30 -3.04 -18.84
N ALA A 229 19.05 -4.32 -18.54
CA ALA A 229 20.10 -5.33 -18.38
C ALA A 229 20.84 -5.55 -19.71
N GLY A 230 20.12 -5.70 -20.81
CA GLY A 230 20.68 -5.86 -22.15
C GLY A 230 21.54 -4.68 -22.57
N PHE A 231 21.09 -3.45 -22.33
CA PHE A 231 21.88 -2.24 -22.59
C PHE A 231 23.16 -2.19 -21.73
N SER A 232 23.07 -2.58 -20.46
CA SER A 232 24.22 -2.65 -19.57
C SER A 232 25.26 -3.70 -20.05
N LEU A 233 24.80 -4.89 -20.41
CA LEU A 233 25.64 -5.96 -20.93
C LEU A 233 26.26 -5.61 -22.28
N TRP A 234 25.51 -4.93 -23.15
CA TRP A 234 25.97 -4.47 -24.46
C TRP A 234 27.10 -3.45 -24.32
N ARG A 235 26.94 -2.43 -23.47
CA ARG A 235 27.98 -1.42 -23.21
C ARG A 235 29.30 -2.03 -22.74
N LYS A 236 29.25 -3.15 -22.01
CA LYS A 236 30.46 -3.82 -21.48
C LYS A 236 31.10 -4.79 -22.46
N ASN A 237 30.32 -5.55 -23.22
CA ASN A 237 30.84 -6.65 -24.04
C ASN A 237 30.81 -6.38 -25.55
N GLY A 238 29.99 -5.46 -26.04
CA GLY A 238 29.81 -5.14 -27.47
C GLY A 238 29.17 -6.27 -28.32
N ALA A 239 29.15 -7.50 -27.85
CA ALA A 239 28.70 -8.67 -28.60
C ALA A 239 27.19 -8.91 -28.50
N VAL A 240 26.48 -8.74 -29.62
CA VAL A 240 25.02 -8.96 -29.73
C VAL A 240 24.62 -10.38 -29.29
N ARG A 241 25.39 -11.40 -29.69
CA ARG A 241 25.12 -12.80 -29.30
C ARG A 241 25.17 -13.02 -27.80
N PHE A 242 26.11 -12.37 -27.11
CA PHE A 242 26.22 -12.43 -25.65
C PHE A 242 25.03 -11.76 -24.98
N VAL A 243 24.63 -10.57 -25.46
CA VAL A 243 23.45 -9.85 -24.96
C VAL A 243 22.20 -10.68 -25.16
N ALA A 244 21.96 -11.20 -26.37
CA ALA A 244 20.80 -12.02 -26.69
C ALA A 244 20.71 -13.27 -25.81
N LYS A 245 21.81 -14.03 -25.65
CA LYS A 245 21.86 -15.22 -24.78
C LYS A 245 21.46 -14.89 -23.35
N ASN A 246 22.00 -13.81 -22.79
CA ASN A 246 21.73 -13.43 -21.41
C ASN A 246 20.34 -12.82 -21.23
N SER A 247 19.83 -12.04 -22.19
CA SER A 247 18.45 -11.55 -22.17
C SER A 247 17.45 -12.70 -22.18
N VAL A 248 17.67 -13.72 -23.01
CA VAL A 248 16.85 -14.96 -22.98
C VAL A 248 16.96 -15.64 -21.62
N GLY A 249 18.18 -15.78 -21.07
CA GLY A 249 18.38 -16.35 -19.74
C GLY A 249 17.65 -15.60 -18.63
N ILE A 250 17.64 -14.26 -18.67
CA ILE A 250 16.90 -13.39 -17.75
C ILE A 250 15.40 -13.64 -17.85
N VAL A 251 14.85 -13.66 -19.08
CA VAL A 251 13.42 -13.93 -19.31
C VAL A 251 13.05 -15.32 -18.78
N LEU A 252 13.82 -16.36 -19.11
CA LEU A 252 13.58 -17.72 -18.64
C LEU A 252 13.65 -17.82 -17.11
N THR A 253 14.56 -17.09 -16.47
CA THR A 253 14.69 -17.07 -15.00
C THR A 253 13.49 -16.41 -14.34
N ALA A 254 13.04 -15.26 -14.87
CA ALA A 254 11.85 -14.58 -14.38
C ALA A 254 10.59 -15.44 -14.56
N THR A 255 10.40 -16.01 -15.76
CA THR A 255 9.28 -16.91 -16.07
C THR A 255 9.32 -18.17 -15.21
N GLY A 256 10.49 -18.81 -15.05
CA GLY A 256 10.64 -19.98 -14.20
C GLY A 256 10.29 -19.68 -12.75
N THR A 257 10.74 -18.54 -12.22
CA THR A 257 10.40 -18.11 -10.85
C THR A 257 8.90 -17.81 -10.69
N PHE A 258 8.28 -17.17 -11.69
CA PHE A 258 6.84 -16.97 -11.72
C PHE A 258 6.08 -18.30 -11.70
N VAL A 259 6.46 -19.27 -12.54
CA VAL A 259 5.84 -20.60 -12.59
C VAL A 259 6.03 -21.37 -11.28
N LEU A 260 7.20 -21.25 -10.63
CA LEU A 260 7.44 -21.89 -9.32
C LEU A 260 6.49 -21.37 -8.23
N THR A 261 6.17 -20.07 -8.26
CA THR A 261 5.24 -19.47 -7.28
C THR A 261 3.78 -19.55 -7.72
N THR A 262 3.52 -19.70 -9.01
CA THR A 262 2.17 -19.73 -9.61
C THR A 262 2.05 -20.92 -10.59
N PRO A 263 2.22 -22.17 -10.13
CA PRO A 263 2.27 -23.32 -11.03
C PRO A 263 0.94 -23.58 -11.75
N GLY A 264 -0.18 -23.05 -11.25
CA GLY A 264 -1.49 -23.15 -11.88
C GLY A 264 -1.57 -22.52 -13.26
N THR A 265 -0.67 -21.59 -13.61
CA THR A 265 -0.56 -21.08 -14.99
C THR A 265 -0.19 -22.17 -16.00
N VAL A 266 0.46 -23.26 -15.56
CA VAL A 266 0.86 -24.41 -16.38
C VAL A 266 -0.05 -25.61 -16.12
N LEU A 267 -0.42 -25.83 -14.84
CA LEU A 267 -1.20 -27.00 -14.43
C LEU A 267 -2.71 -26.84 -14.69
N ASP A 268 -3.22 -25.62 -14.73
CA ASP A 268 -4.64 -25.30 -15.00
C ASP A 268 -4.77 -24.03 -15.89
N PRO A 269 -4.21 -24.08 -17.13
CA PRO A 269 -4.04 -22.89 -17.96
C PRO A 269 -5.37 -22.28 -18.40
N PHE A 270 -6.38 -23.11 -18.72
CA PHE A 270 -7.67 -22.61 -19.23
C PHE A 270 -8.39 -21.77 -18.18
N ARG A 271 -8.44 -22.24 -16.93
CA ARG A 271 -9.05 -21.49 -15.84
C ARG A 271 -8.25 -20.25 -15.47
N PHE A 272 -6.92 -20.36 -15.47
CA PHE A 272 -6.03 -19.22 -15.25
C PHE A 272 -6.32 -18.10 -16.25
N PHE A 273 -6.33 -18.41 -17.57
CA PHE A 273 -6.57 -17.39 -18.59
C PHE A 273 -8.01 -16.86 -18.58
N TYR A 274 -9.00 -17.70 -18.27
CA TYR A 274 -10.38 -17.25 -18.09
C TYR A 274 -10.49 -16.19 -16.98
N GLN A 275 -9.94 -16.48 -15.80
CA GLN A 275 -10.02 -15.55 -14.66
C GLN A 275 -9.13 -14.31 -14.85
N LEU A 276 -8.01 -14.43 -15.57
CA LEU A 276 -7.23 -13.27 -16.00
C LEU A 276 -8.07 -12.37 -16.92
N GLY A 277 -8.85 -12.95 -17.83
CA GLY A 277 -9.83 -12.24 -18.66
C GLY A 277 -10.89 -11.51 -17.84
N GLU A 278 -11.47 -12.16 -16.82
CA GLU A 278 -12.43 -11.51 -15.92
C GLU A 278 -11.80 -10.31 -15.17
N GLN A 279 -10.54 -10.40 -14.76
CA GLN A 279 -9.84 -9.28 -14.15
C GLN A 279 -9.60 -8.14 -15.16
N GLN A 280 -9.24 -8.46 -16.40
CA GLN A 280 -9.08 -7.46 -17.46
C GLN A 280 -10.39 -6.75 -17.76
N GLU A 281 -11.50 -7.48 -17.86
CA GLU A 281 -12.83 -6.91 -18.09
C GLU A 281 -13.26 -5.99 -16.95
N MET A 282 -13.09 -6.43 -15.70
CA MET A 282 -13.39 -5.63 -14.51
C MET A 282 -12.58 -4.33 -14.45
N TYR A 283 -11.29 -4.38 -14.78
CA TYR A 283 -10.48 -3.16 -14.81
C TYR A 283 -10.83 -2.26 -16.00
N GLY A 284 -11.23 -2.83 -17.13
CA GLY A 284 -11.60 -2.10 -18.33
C GLY A 284 -12.97 -1.43 -18.26
N THR A 285 -13.96 -2.07 -17.63
CA THR A 285 -15.36 -1.59 -17.60
C THR A 285 -15.71 -0.80 -16.33
N GLY A 286 -14.97 -1.02 -15.23
CA GLY A 286 -15.17 -0.32 -13.97
C GLY A 286 -15.46 -1.28 -12.81
N TRP A 287 -15.39 -0.76 -11.59
CA TRP A 287 -15.59 -1.53 -10.37
C TRP A 287 -16.29 -0.67 -9.32
N TYR A 288 -17.62 -0.77 -9.26
CA TYR A 288 -18.45 -0.09 -8.26
C TYR A 288 -18.09 1.40 -8.14
N GLY A 289 -18.06 1.92 -6.91
CA GLY A 289 -17.63 3.28 -6.56
C GLY A 289 -16.18 3.66 -6.92
N TYR A 290 -15.37 2.74 -7.44
CA TYR A 290 -13.96 2.98 -7.83
C TYR A 290 -13.78 3.32 -9.31
N SER A 291 -14.89 3.45 -10.05
CA SER A 291 -14.86 3.70 -11.50
C SER A 291 -14.56 5.17 -11.81
N VAL A 292 -13.51 5.42 -12.58
CA VAL A 292 -13.11 6.74 -13.09
C VAL A 292 -12.99 6.63 -14.61
N LYS A 293 -13.37 7.70 -15.33
CA LYS A 293 -13.26 7.73 -16.79
C LYS A 293 -11.80 7.49 -17.24
N PRO A 294 -11.53 6.48 -18.09
CA PRO A 294 -10.19 6.22 -18.62
C PRO A 294 -9.56 7.41 -19.34
N GLY A 295 -8.23 7.41 -19.38
CA GLY A 295 -7.39 8.41 -20.02
C GLY A 295 -7.03 9.56 -19.08
N VAL A 296 -7.19 10.80 -19.56
CA VAL A 296 -6.73 12.01 -18.87
C VAL A 296 -7.45 12.21 -17.53
N ALA A 297 -8.75 11.92 -17.44
CA ALA A 297 -9.50 12.07 -16.20
C ALA A 297 -8.97 11.14 -15.10
N HIS A 298 -8.71 9.87 -15.41
CA HIS A 298 -8.04 8.94 -14.50
C HIS A 298 -6.65 9.42 -14.10
N PHE A 299 -5.83 9.87 -15.06
CA PHE A 299 -4.49 10.39 -14.77
C PHE A 299 -4.52 11.60 -13.82
N ILE A 300 -5.55 12.46 -13.92
CA ILE A 300 -5.77 13.57 -13.00
C ILE A 300 -6.06 13.07 -11.59
N GLU A 301 -6.90 12.04 -11.42
CA GLU A 301 -7.19 11.48 -10.10
C GLU A 301 -5.98 10.79 -9.46
N ILE A 302 -5.17 10.07 -10.26
CA ILE A 302 -3.87 9.55 -9.84
C ILE A 302 -2.95 10.69 -9.38
N SER A 303 -2.92 11.79 -10.14
CA SER A 303 -2.08 12.96 -9.81
C SER A 303 -2.54 13.64 -8.52
N LYS A 304 -3.85 13.76 -8.29
CA LYS A 304 -4.42 14.27 -7.04
C LYS A 304 -4.05 13.38 -5.85
N TYR A 305 -4.15 12.05 -6.01
CA TYR A 305 -3.74 11.09 -4.99
C TYR A 305 -2.26 11.29 -4.59
N PHE A 306 -1.34 11.31 -5.55
CA PHE A 306 0.08 11.49 -5.26
C PHE A 306 0.42 12.88 -4.68
N THR A 307 -0.33 13.91 -5.06
CA THR A 307 -0.09 15.27 -4.59
C THR A 307 -0.62 15.46 -3.17
N PHE A 308 -1.85 15.04 -2.89
CA PHE A 308 -2.55 15.43 -1.67
C PHE A 308 -2.67 14.33 -0.61
N GLN A 309 -2.45 13.05 -0.96
CA GLN A 309 -2.73 11.95 -0.03
C GLN A 309 -1.52 11.04 0.22
N PHE A 310 -0.71 10.79 -0.79
CA PHE A 310 0.35 9.79 -0.72
C PHE A 310 1.37 10.04 0.40
N PHE A 311 1.97 11.22 0.45
CA PHE A 311 3.08 11.48 1.37
C PHE A 311 2.61 11.72 2.80
N SER A 312 1.36 12.15 3.01
CA SER A 312 0.85 12.52 4.33
C SER A 312 -0.66 12.51 4.34
N HIS A 313 -1.23 12.16 5.50
CA HIS A 313 -2.64 12.43 5.80
C HIS A 313 -2.98 13.93 5.75
N PHE A 314 -2.00 14.80 6.01
CA PHE A 314 -2.17 16.24 5.93
C PHE A 314 -1.90 16.71 4.50
N GLY A 315 -2.96 17.03 3.75
CA GLY A 315 -2.89 17.46 2.35
C GLY A 315 -1.81 18.51 2.03
N PRO A 316 -1.64 19.58 2.83
CA PRO A 316 -0.58 20.56 2.61
C PRO A 316 0.84 20.00 2.74
N ILE A 317 1.07 19.11 3.72
CA ILE A 317 2.38 18.45 3.89
C ILE A 317 2.65 17.56 2.68
N SER A 318 1.64 16.79 2.24
CA SER A 318 1.76 15.95 1.06
C SER A 318 2.09 16.77 -0.19
N ALA A 319 1.42 17.90 -0.40
CA ALA A 319 1.64 18.76 -1.56
C ALA A 319 3.06 19.34 -1.60
N VAL A 320 3.59 19.79 -0.45
CA VAL A 320 4.97 20.27 -0.35
C VAL A 320 5.97 19.17 -0.72
N LEU A 321 5.78 17.95 -0.21
CA LEU A 321 6.65 16.81 -0.53
C LEU A 321 6.51 16.37 -1.99
N ALA A 322 5.31 16.47 -2.57
CA ALA A 322 5.07 16.24 -4.00
C ALA A 322 5.82 17.25 -4.88
N VAL A 323 5.87 18.53 -4.51
CA VAL A 323 6.69 19.54 -5.22
C VAL A 323 8.17 19.12 -5.23
N PHE A 324 8.72 18.72 -4.08
CA PHE A 324 10.09 18.19 -4.04
C PHE A 324 10.25 16.93 -4.89
N SER A 325 9.23 16.06 -4.94
CA SER A 325 9.23 14.88 -5.82
C SER A 325 9.36 15.29 -7.30
N PHE A 326 8.56 16.25 -7.78
CA PHE A 326 8.67 16.73 -9.16
C PHE A 326 10.02 17.36 -9.47
N LEU A 327 10.56 18.19 -8.56
CA LEU A 327 11.91 18.76 -8.68
C LEU A 327 12.98 17.66 -8.74
N GLY A 328 12.80 16.61 -7.93
CA GLY A 328 13.66 15.43 -7.90
C GLY A 328 13.61 14.63 -9.19
N ILE A 329 12.43 14.36 -9.73
CA ILE A 329 12.26 13.69 -11.03
C ILE A 329 12.99 14.48 -12.11
N ALA A 330 12.79 15.81 -12.17
CA ALA A 330 13.50 16.66 -13.12
C ALA A 330 15.02 16.56 -12.94
N ALA A 331 15.53 16.64 -11.70
CA ALA A 331 16.96 16.50 -11.42
C ALA A 331 17.52 15.13 -11.84
N LEU A 332 16.81 14.04 -11.54
CA LEU A 332 17.20 12.67 -11.89
C LEU A 332 17.29 12.48 -13.41
N LEU A 333 16.34 13.04 -14.16
CA LEU A 333 16.33 12.98 -15.62
C LEU A 333 17.44 13.85 -16.24
N LEU A 334 17.69 15.03 -15.67
CA LEU A 334 18.74 15.94 -16.14
C LEU A 334 20.15 15.38 -15.92
N GLU A 335 20.34 14.52 -14.91
CA GLU A 335 21.61 13.84 -14.67
C GLU A 335 21.91 12.74 -15.70
N ARG A 336 20.92 12.34 -16.50
CA ARG A 336 21.03 11.35 -17.60
C ARG A 336 21.63 10.01 -17.17
N LYS A 337 21.51 9.63 -15.89
CA LYS A 337 21.92 8.32 -15.41
C LYS A 337 20.96 7.26 -15.95
N PRO A 338 21.42 6.23 -16.67
CA PRO A 338 20.54 5.22 -17.28
C PRO A 338 19.56 4.60 -16.30
N ALA A 339 20.02 4.24 -15.09
CA ALA A 339 19.19 3.70 -14.03
C ALA A 339 18.03 4.63 -13.61
N SER A 340 18.30 5.93 -13.48
CA SER A 340 17.31 6.93 -13.10
C SER A 340 16.29 7.16 -14.21
N CYS A 341 16.74 7.24 -15.46
CA CYS A 341 15.85 7.33 -16.62
C CYS A 341 14.97 6.10 -16.77
N LEU A 342 15.54 4.90 -16.54
CA LEU A 342 14.79 3.65 -16.63
C LEU A 342 13.74 3.55 -15.53
N ALA A 343 14.07 3.91 -14.29
CA ALA A 343 13.11 3.94 -13.18
C ALA A 343 11.96 4.92 -13.46
N ALA A 344 12.26 6.10 -13.99
CA ALA A 344 11.25 7.07 -14.38
C ALA A 344 10.36 6.55 -15.52
N ALA A 345 10.95 5.95 -16.56
CA ALA A 345 10.22 5.36 -17.68
C ALA A 345 9.32 4.21 -17.23
N PHE A 346 9.81 3.36 -16.34
CA PHE A 346 9.06 2.29 -15.68
C PHE A 346 7.83 2.83 -14.94
N CYS A 347 8.03 3.81 -14.06
CA CYS A 347 6.92 4.40 -13.31
C CYS A 347 5.93 5.07 -14.26
N PHE A 348 6.40 5.83 -15.24
CA PHE A 348 5.54 6.49 -16.21
C PHE A 348 4.70 5.48 -17.03
N ALA A 349 5.31 4.42 -17.56
CA ALA A 349 4.60 3.37 -18.29
C ALA A 349 3.53 2.70 -17.41
N TYR A 350 3.84 2.44 -16.15
CA TYR A 350 2.89 1.89 -15.19
C TYR A 350 1.70 2.83 -14.94
N LEU A 351 1.96 4.13 -14.77
CA LEU A 351 0.91 5.14 -14.59
C LEU A 351 0.04 5.30 -15.84
N VAL A 352 0.65 5.29 -17.04
CA VAL A 352 -0.09 5.32 -18.31
C VAL A 352 -1.00 4.09 -18.41
N PHE A 353 -0.47 2.89 -18.13
CA PHE A 353 -1.26 1.66 -18.15
C PHE A 353 -2.50 1.75 -17.25
N PHE A 354 -2.33 2.18 -15.98
CA PHE A 354 -3.46 2.29 -15.06
C PHE A 354 -4.42 3.43 -15.41
N SER A 355 -3.92 4.52 -15.98
CA SER A 355 -4.77 5.61 -16.46
C SER A 355 -5.68 5.17 -17.60
N LEU A 356 -5.30 4.15 -18.37
CA LEU A 356 -6.14 3.58 -19.43
C LEU A 356 -7.21 2.60 -18.91
N GLN A 357 -7.19 2.26 -17.63
CA GLN A 357 -8.23 1.44 -17.00
C GLN A 357 -9.39 2.30 -16.51
N SER A 358 -10.57 1.71 -16.30
CA SER A 358 -11.70 2.39 -15.66
C SER A 358 -11.63 2.29 -14.13
N THR A 359 -11.01 1.25 -13.59
CA THR A 359 -10.96 1.01 -12.14
C THR A 359 -9.76 1.70 -11.48
N LEU A 360 -10.01 2.62 -10.54
CA LEU A 360 -9.01 3.28 -9.71
C LEU A 360 -9.06 2.75 -8.27
N ILE A 361 -8.17 1.78 -7.98
CA ILE A 361 -7.89 1.35 -6.59
C ILE A 361 -6.45 1.78 -6.27
N VAL A 362 -6.29 2.76 -5.37
CA VAL A 362 -5.00 3.45 -5.17
C VAL A 362 -3.84 2.55 -4.76
N ARG A 363 -4.10 1.43 -4.04
CA ARG A 363 -3.05 0.44 -3.72
C ARG A 363 -2.31 -0.09 -4.95
N ASN A 364 -2.96 -0.12 -6.12
CA ASN A 364 -2.29 -0.52 -7.37
C ASN A 364 -1.08 0.37 -7.67
N LEU A 365 -1.11 1.62 -7.22
CA LEU A 365 -0.08 2.63 -7.48
C LEU A 365 1.13 2.55 -6.53
N LEU A 366 1.12 1.65 -5.54
CA LEU A 366 2.20 1.49 -4.55
C LEU A 366 3.56 1.13 -5.17
N VAL A 367 3.58 0.62 -6.40
CA VAL A 367 4.83 0.37 -7.13
C VAL A 367 5.60 1.66 -7.41
N VAL A 368 4.91 2.78 -7.59
CA VAL A 368 5.50 4.08 -7.96
C VAL A 368 5.94 4.88 -6.73
N VAL A 369 5.35 4.57 -5.57
CA VAL A 369 5.58 5.25 -4.29
C VAL A 369 7.06 5.33 -3.86
N PRO A 370 7.88 4.27 -3.97
CA PRO A 370 9.28 4.36 -3.59
C PRO A 370 10.10 5.25 -4.54
N PHE A 371 9.73 5.32 -5.83
CA PHE A 371 10.34 6.26 -6.78
C PHE A 371 10.05 7.70 -6.39
N LEU A 372 8.80 8.01 -6.04
CA LEU A 372 8.41 9.35 -5.62
C LEU A 372 9.11 9.75 -4.31
N SER A 373 9.31 8.81 -3.39
CA SER A 373 10.03 9.05 -2.13
C SER A 373 11.52 9.34 -2.40
N LEU A 374 12.15 8.56 -3.29
CA LEU A 374 13.52 8.80 -3.74
C LEU A 374 13.65 10.14 -4.44
N ALA A 375 12.73 10.45 -5.36
CA ALA A 375 12.71 11.72 -6.07
C ALA A 375 12.53 12.89 -5.10
N ALA A 376 11.60 12.81 -4.15
CA ALA A 376 11.43 13.85 -3.14
C ALA A 376 12.71 14.09 -2.32
N ALA A 377 13.39 13.03 -1.89
CA ALA A 377 14.70 13.14 -1.22
C ALA A 377 15.75 13.83 -2.10
N ARG A 378 15.78 13.52 -3.41
CA ARG A 378 16.66 14.17 -4.39
C ARG A 378 16.31 15.65 -4.53
N GLY A 379 15.03 15.99 -4.67
CA GLY A 379 14.56 17.38 -4.80
C GLY A 379 14.91 18.22 -3.58
N ILE A 380 14.67 17.70 -2.38
CA ILE A 380 15.08 18.35 -1.11
C ILE A 380 16.59 18.61 -1.11
N THR A 381 17.39 17.62 -1.48
CA THR A 381 18.85 17.71 -1.47
C THR A 381 19.37 18.70 -2.52
N VAL A 382 18.77 18.73 -3.71
CA VAL A 382 19.10 19.70 -4.77
C VAL A 382 18.81 21.12 -4.31
N VAL A 383 17.65 21.36 -3.70
CA VAL A 383 17.30 22.68 -3.17
C VAL A 383 18.24 23.06 -2.02
N ALA A 384 18.52 22.14 -1.10
CA ALA A 384 19.44 22.35 0.01
C ALA A 384 20.84 22.74 -0.47
N HIS A 385 21.35 22.14 -1.55
CA HIS A 385 22.66 22.49 -2.12
C HIS A 385 22.72 23.85 -2.80
N ARG A 386 21.57 24.40 -3.23
CA ARG A 386 21.50 25.77 -3.75
C ARG A 386 21.55 26.82 -2.65
N PHE A 387 21.27 26.41 -1.41
CA PHE A 387 21.31 27.27 -0.25
C PHE A 387 22.67 27.24 0.46
N GLY A 388 23.00 28.31 1.18
CA GLY A 388 24.12 28.32 2.12
C GLY A 388 23.83 27.42 3.34
N ARG A 389 24.88 26.99 4.04
CA ARG A 389 24.84 25.99 5.13
C ARG A 389 23.69 26.18 6.13
N ASN A 390 23.44 27.42 6.57
CA ASN A 390 22.41 27.73 7.57
C ASN A 390 20.99 27.48 7.03
N LEU A 391 20.73 27.88 5.79
CA LEU A 391 19.43 27.69 5.13
C LEU A 391 19.20 26.22 4.75
N SER A 392 20.25 25.50 4.33
CA SER A 392 20.19 24.06 4.11
C SER A 392 19.82 23.31 5.40
N PHE A 393 20.45 23.68 6.53
CA PHE A 393 20.11 23.12 7.83
C PHE A 393 18.66 23.44 8.22
N GLY A 394 18.22 24.68 8.03
CA GLY A 394 16.83 25.08 8.25
C GLY A 394 15.83 24.28 7.42
N LEU A 395 16.14 24.02 6.15
CA LEU A 395 15.31 23.16 5.28
C LEU A 395 15.24 21.72 5.80
N TYR A 396 16.38 21.09 6.12
CA TYR A 396 16.37 19.73 6.65
C TYR A 396 15.64 19.64 8.01
N ALA A 397 15.78 20.64 8.88
CA ALA A 397 15.05 20.72 10.13
C ALA A 397 13.53 20.84 9.88
N ALA A 398 13.11 21.70 8.95
CA ALA A 398 11.70 21.83 8.57
C ALA A 398 11.14 20.51 8.02
N ILE A 399 11.85 19.83 7.11
CA ILE A 399 11.48 18.49 6.64
C ILE A 399 11.39 17.49 7.79
N GLY A 400 12.33 17.55 8.74
CA GLY A 400 12.30 16.72 9.95
C GLY A 400 11.03 16.93 10.78
N VAL A 401 10.56 18.17 10.92
CA VAL A 401 9.29 18.48 11.61
C VAL A 401 8.09 17.92 10.84
N LEU A 402 8.07 18.04 9.51
CA LEU A 402 7.00 17.47 8.68
C LEU A 402 6.94 15.94 8.80
N LEU A 403 8.10 15.27 8.77
CA LEU A 403 8.20 13.82 8.97
C LEU A 403 7.78 13.41 10.39
N ALA A 404 8.13 14.20 11.41
CA ALA A 404 7.68 13.96 12.79
C ALA A 404 6.16 14.09 12.93
N ALA A 405 5.53 15.04 12.23
CA ALA A 405 4.07 15.16 12.18
C ALA A 405 3.41 13.94 11.53
N ASN A 406 3.98 13.43 10.43
CA ASN A 406 3.53 12.20 9.80
C ASN A 406 3.66 10.99 10.73
N PHE A 407 4.82 10.82 11.37
CA PHE A 407 5.03 9.73 12.32
C PHE A 407 4.08 9.84 13.53
N GLY A 408 3.83 11.06 14.01
CA GLY A 408 2.82 11.33 15.04
C GLY A 408 1.41 10.90 14.61
N TRP A 409 1.05 11.14 13.34
CA TRP A 409 -0.21 10.65 12.77
C TRP A 409 -0.26 9.12 12.71
N GLU A 410 0.82 8.44 12.30
CA GLU A 410 0.86 6.97 12.29
C GLU A 410 0.69 6.37 13.69
N VAL A 411 1.34 6.96 14.71
CA VAL A 411 1.17 6.56 16.11
C VAL A 411 -0.28 6.78 16.55
N TYR A 412 -0.86 7.94 16.22
CA TYR A 412 -2.26 8.23 16.50
C TYR A 412 -3.18 7.20 15.84
N ALA A 413 -3.00 6.94 14.55
CA ALA A 413 -3.79 5.98 13.79
C ALA A 413 -3.70 4.57 14.36
N ALA A 414 -2.49 4.11 14.69
CA ALA A 414 -2.26 2.81 15.31
C ALA A 414 -2.96 2.69 16.69
N ARG A 415 -3.01 3.78 17.47
CA ARG A 415 -3.79 3.82 18.72
C ARG A 415 -5.30 3.75 18.48
N GLN A 416 -5.82 4.49 17.49
CA GLN A 416 -7.25 4.43 17.16
C GLN A 416 -7.70 3.02 16.76
N ILE A 417 -6.84 2.24 16.10
CA ILE A 417 -7.12 0.85 15.75
C ILE A 417 -7.27 -0.07 16.98
N LYS A 418 -6.50 0.19 18.06
CA LYS A 418 -6.68 -0.53 19.33
C LYS A 418 -8.00 -0.20 20.00
N LEU A 419 -8.48 1.03 19.82
CA LEU A 419 -9.76 1.50 20.36
C LEU A 419 -10.97 1.08 19.52
N ARG A 420 -10.82 0.29 18.45
CA ARG A 420 -11.94 -0.07 17.57
C ARG A 420 -13.13 -0.77 18.25
N ASN A 421 -12.88 -1.47 19.35
CA ASN A 421 -13.91 -2.15 20.13
C ASN A 421 -14.52 -1.27 21.24
N HIS A 422 -14.20 0.03 21.24
CA HIS A 422 -14.63 1.03 22.21
C HIS A 422 -15.46 2.13 21.52
N PRO A 423 -16.69 1.82 21.04
CA PRO A 423 -17.54 2.78 20.35
C PRO A 423 -17.84 4.03 21.21
N GLU A 424 -17.90 3.89 22.52
CA GLU A 424 -18.07 4.97 23.49
C GLU A 424 -17.01 6.07 23.36
N TYR A 425 -15.77 5.70 23.08
CA TYR A 425 -14.68 6.65 22.88
C TYR A 425 -14.93 7.51 21.64
N PHE A 426 -15.39 6.91 20.53
CA PHE A 426 -15.65 7.65 19.29
C PHE A 426 -16.91 8.51 19.39
N LEU A 427 -17.94 8.05 20.08
CA LEU A 427 -19.13 8.86 20.40
C LEU A 427 -18.77 10.08 21.24
N GLN A 428 -17.90 9.93 22.24
CA GLN A 428 -17.40 11.05 23.03
C GLN A 428 -16.61 12.04 22.17
N LYS A 429 -15.69 11.56 21.30
CA LYS A 429 -14.94 12.45 20.39
C LYS A 429 -15.83 13.17 19.39
N PHE A 430 -16.89 12.53 18.89
CA PHE A 430 -17.89 13.19 18.07
C PHE A 430 -18.63 14.28 18.85
N ARG A 431 -19.00 14.02 20.11
CA ARG A 431 -19.65 15.02 20.97
C ARG A 431 -18.75 16.25 21.19
N GLU A 432 -17.51 16.05 21.61
CA GLU A 432 -16.51 17.12 21.79
C GLU A 432 -16.35 17.96 20.50
N TYR A 433 -16.40 17.29 19.34
CA TYR A 433 -16.31 17.96 18.04
C TYR A 433 -17.49 18.88 17.73
N VAL A 434 -18.71 18.43 18.06
CA VAL A 434 -19.95 19.17 17.85
C VAL A 434 -20.04 20.36 18.82
N GLU A 435 -19.73 20.14 20.10
CA GLU A 435 -19.71 21.17 21.14
C GLU A 435 -18.69 22.28 20.85
N GLY A 436 -17.52 21.92 20.32
CA GLY A 436 -16.51 22.88 19.89
C GLY A 436 -16.90 23.71 18.65
N ARG A 437 -18.10 23.52 18.09
CA ARG A 437 -18.59 24.19 16.86
C ARG A 437 -20.00 24.76 17.05
N PRO A 438 -20.22 25.68 18.00
CA PRO A 438 -21.57 26.19 18.31
C PRO A 438 -22.24 26.91 17.13
N ASN A 439 -21.45 27.47 16.20
CA ASN A 439 -21.95 28.17 15.01
C ASN A 439 -22.50 27.22 13.92
N HIS A 440 -22.33 25.90 14.07
CA HIS A 440 -22.82 24.91 13.13
C HIS A 440 -23.94 24.10 13.76
N LYS A 441 -25.06 23.98 13.03
CA LYS A 441 -26.12 23.02 13.34
C LYS A 441 -25.85 21.70 12.61
N PHE A 442 -25.97 20.60 13.34
CA PHE A 442 -25.75 19.23 12.88
C PHE A 442 -27.08 18.47 12.82
N LEU A 443 -27.46 17.99 11.64
CA LEU A 443 -28.44 16.94 11.50
C LEU A 443 -27.75 15.59 11.80
N VAL A 444 -28.32 14.80 12.69
CA VAL A 444 -27.75 13.52 13.12
C VAL A 444 -28.75 12.42 12.84
N SER A 445 -28.28 11.31 12.25
CA SER A 445 -29.16 10.18 11.96
C SER A 445 -29.87 9.67 13.21
N ALA A 446 -31.08 9.13 13.07
CA ALA A 446 -31.88 8.59 14.16
C ALA A 446 -31.09 7.56 14.98
N ARG A 447 -30.32 6.70 14.31
CA ARG A 447 -29.48 5.69 14.96
C ARG A 447 -28.34 6.30 15.75
N LEU A 448 -27.62 7.27 15.19
CA LEU A 448 -26.54 7.95 15.90
C LEU A 448 -27.07 8.79 17.07
N PHE A 449 -28.21 9.45 16.88
CA PHE A 449 -28.89 10.19 17.94
C PHE A 449 -29.29 9.27 19.10
N GLY A 450 -29.86 8.10 18.79
CA GLY A 450 -30.17 7.07 19.78
C GLY A 450 -28.93 6.55 20.52
N ALA A 451 -27.84 6.27 19.80
CA ALA A 451 -26.58 5.85 20.39
C ALA A 451 -26.01 6.90 21.36
N LEU A 452 -26.08 8.19 21.01
CA LEU A 452 -25.61 9.30 21.85
C LEU A 452 -26.49 9.52 23.08
N ARG A 453 -27.81 9.34 22.97
CA ARG A 453 -28.73 9.42 24.10
C ARG A 453 -28.47 8.32 25.12
N ASN A 454 -28.07 7.13 24.65
CA ASN A 454 -27.77 5.99 25.51
C ASN A 454 -26.49 6.16 26.34
N THR A 455 -25.62 7.15 26.03
CA THR A 455 -24.40 7.38 26.82
C THR A 455 -24.63 8.21 28.10
N GLN A 456 -25.89 8.53 28.44
CA GLN A 456 -26.30 9.32 29.63
C GLN A 456 -25.72 10.75 29.73
N ALA A 457 -24.88 11.17 28.78
CA ALA A 457 -24.32 12.52 28.74
C ALA A 457 -25.30 13.52 28.08
N PRO A 458 -25.31 14.81 28.47
CA PRO A 458 -26.21 15.83 27.92
C PRO A 458 -26.03 16.05 26.42
N MET A 459 -27.11 16.00 25.64
CA MET A 459 -27.04 16.18 24.18
C MET A 459 -26.57 17.60 23.81
N PRO A 460 -25.65 17.77 22.85
CA PRO A 460 -25.24 19.09 22.38
C PRO A 460 -26.42 19.90 21.83
N ALA A 461 -26.52 21.17 22.20
CA ALA A 461 -27.65 22.04 21.83
C ALA A 461 -27.73 22.35 20.32
N ASN A 462 -26.62 22.21 19.60
CA ASN A 462 -26.52 22.43 18.16
C ASN A 462 -26.70 21.14 17.32
N MET A 463 -27.32 20.11 17.90
CA MET A 463 -27.61 18.83 17.27
C MET A 463 -29.13 18.61 17.19
N THR A 464 -29.60 18.07 16.06
CA THR A 464 -31.01 17.69 15.86
C THR A 464 -31.11 16.40 15.04
N ALA A 465 -32.17 15.62 15.26
CA ALA A 465 -32.55 14.49 14.40
C ALA A 465 -33.73 14.85 13.46
N ASP A 466 -34.27 16.06 13.57
CA ASP A 466 -35.35 16.58 12.74
C ASP A 466 -34.76 17.26 11.49
N SER A 467 -35.05 16.67 10.33
CA SER A 467 -34.60 17.17 9.02
C SER A 467 -35.30 18.44 8.56
N SER A 468 -36.39 18.87 9.23
CA SER A 468 -37.09 20.12 8.90
C SER A 468 -36.35 21.37 9.39
N VAL A 469 -35.46 21.21 10.36
CA VAL A 469 -34.65 22.30 10.92
C VAL A 469 -33.48 22.60 9.99
N ASP A 470 -33.16 23.89 9.77
CA ASP A 470 -31.98 24.23 8.98
C ASP A 470 -30.69 23.79 9.67
N TYR A 471 -29.83 23.12 8.91
CA TYR A 471 -28.58 22.53 9.35
C TYR A 471 -27.49 22.82 8.32
N THR A 472 -26.23 22.80 8.78
CA THR A 472 -25.06 23.04 7.92
C THR A 472 -24.25 21.78 7.66
N LYS A 473 -24.38 20.79 8.54
CA LYS A 473 -23.62 19.53 8.54
C LYS A 473 -24.53 18.37 8.89
N ILE A 474 -24.17 17.19 8.41
CA ILE A 474 -24.87 15.94 8.67
C ILE A 474 -23.88 14.94 9.26
N ALA A 475 -24.31 14.17 10.26
CA ALA A 475 -23.54 13.06 10.80
C ALA A 475 -24.37 11.77 10.89
N PHE A 476 -23.79 10.66 10.46
CA PHE A 476 -24.45 9.35 10.42
C PHE A 476 -23.40 8.24 10.56
N PHE A 477 -23.85 7.03 10.88
CA PHE A 477 -22.95 5.87 10.89
C PHE A 477 -22.66 5.39 9.47
N GLN A 478 -21.43 4.96 9.21
CA GLN A 478 -21.03 4.38 7.92
C GLN A 478 -21.97 3.23 7.47
N THR A 479 -22.49 2.46 8.42
CA THR A 479 -23.44 1.36 8.16
C THR A 479 -24.80 1.82 7.65
N GLU A 480 -25.14 3.11 7.82
CA GLU A 480 -26.36 3.73 7.28
C GLU A 480 -26.14 4.29 5.87
N GLY A 481 -24.88 4.36 5.40
CA GLY A 481 -24.53 4.93 4.11
C GLY A 481 -23.65 4.00 3.30
N ALA A 482 -22.33 4.19 3.38
CA ALA A 482 -21.36 3.54 2.50
C ALA A 482 -21.44 2.01 2.50
N ASP A 483 -21.76 1.37 3.63
CA ASP A 483 -21.85 -0.10 3.66
C ASP A 483 -23.13 -0.61 2.97
N THR A 484 -24.22 0.16 3.01
CA THR A 484 -25.51 -0.18 2.38
C THR A 484 -25.50 0.13 0.88
N HIS A 485 -24.88 1.25 0.51
CA HIS A 485 -24.84 1.76 -0.86
C HIS A 485 -23.46 1.57 -1.51
N TRP A 486 -22.70 0.57 -1.07
CA TRP A 486 -21.29 0.35 -1.42
C TRP A 486 -21.03 0.27 -2.94
N GLU A 487 -22.02 -0.16 -3.74
CA GLU A 487 -21.90 -0.26 -5.20
C GLU A 487 -21.82 1.09 -5.88
N THR A 488 -22.52 2.10 -5.35
CA THR A 488 -22.67 3.44 -5.93
C THR A 488 -22.03 4.53 -5.07
N TRP A 489 -21.50 4.19 -3.90
CA TRP A 489 -20.85 5.15 -3.02
C TRP A 489 -19.54 5.65 -3.62
N PRO A 490 -19.34 6.97 -3.76
CA PRO A 490 -18.23 7.51 -4.53
C PRO A 490 -16.88 7.33 -3.82
N SER A 491 -15.96 6.58 -4.43
CA SER A 491 -14.55 6.46 -3.96
C SER A 491 -13.62 7.37 -4.75
N ASN A 492 -12.46 7.68 -4.17
CA ASN A 492 -11.47 8.62 -4.71
C ASN A 492 -11.99 10.07 -4.86
N VAL A 493 -13.02 10.43 -4.09
CA VAL A 493 -13.50 11.81 -3.99
C VAL A 493 -12.88 12.45 -2.75
N TRP A 494 -11.83 13.22 -2.98
CA TRP A 494 -11.06 13.85 -1.91
C TRP A 494 -11.83 15.00 -1.25
N SER A 495 -11.71 15.12 0.07
CA SER A 495 -12.48 16.09 0.88
C SER A 495 -14.00 15.90 0.78
N LEU A 496 -14.45 14.67 0.52
CA LEU A 496 -15.85 14.28 0.61
C LEU A 496 -16.32 14.35 2.07
N TYR A 497 -15.52 13.78 2.98
CA TYR A 497 -15.82 13.76 4.41
C TYR A 497 -15.13 14.93 5.11
N GLU A 498 -15.88 15.66 5.94
CA GLU A 498 -15.28 16.72 6.77
C GLU A 498 -14.51 16.09 7.94
N ARG A 499 -15.09 15.05 8.55
CA ARG A 499 -14.47 14.33 9.66
C ARG A 499 -14.99 12.90 9.73
N VAL A 500 -14.11 11.98 10.06
CA VAL A 500 -14.47 10.58 10.35
C VAL A 500 -14.03 10.26 11.77
N PHE A 501 -14.96 9.78 12.60
CA PHE A 501 -14.66 9.24 13.92
C PHE A 501 -14.73 7.73 13.87
N GLY A 502 -13.62 7.10 14.23
CA GLY A 502 -13.46 5.67 14.17
C GLY A 502 -11.99 5.30 13.99
N PRO A 503 -11.71 3.99 13.90
CA PRO A 503 -10.39 3.48 13.59
C PRO A 503 -9.84 4.08 12.28
N GLN A 504 -8.52 4.27 12.26
CA GLN A 504 -7.76 4.89 11.16
C GLN A 504 -6.87 3.84 10.47
N GLU A 505 -7.45 2.69 10.14
CA GLU A 505 -6.79 1.57 9.45
C GLU A 505 -6.70 1.76 7.94
N VAL A 506 -7.43 2.74 7.40
CA VAL A 506 -7.58 3.00 5.98
C VAL A 506 -7.91 4.47 5.71
N ASN A 507 -7.54 4.95 4.52
CA ASN A 507 -8.10 6.17 3.97
C ASN A 507 -9.51 5.92 3.44
N LEU A 508 -10.53 6.32 4.21
CA LEU A 508 -11.94 6.03 3.87
C LEU A 508 -12.40 6.73 2.59
N GLU A 509 -11.77 7.85 2.17
CA GLU A 509 -12.09 8.51 0.90
C GLU A 509 -11.61 7.70 -0.30
N ALA A 510 -10.49 6.99 -0.15
CA ALA A 510 -9.97 6.08 -1.17
C ALA A 510 -10.67 4.71 -1.15
N TYR A 511 -11.14 4.27 0.02
CA TYR A 511 -11.73 2.93 0.24
C TYR A 511 -13.07 3.03 0.96
N THR A 512 -14.08 3.55 0.29
CA THR A 512 -15.39 3.77 0.92
C THR A 512 -16.11 2.48 1.26
N THR A 513 -15.79 1.38 0.56
CA THR A 513 -16.34 0.04 0.80
C THR A 513 -15.58 -0.73 1.90
N PHE A 514 -14.80 -0.04 2.74
CA PHE A 514 -14.05 -0.68 3.82
C PHE A 514 -14.97 -1.02 5.00
N ILE A 515 -15.54 -2.22 4.93
CA ILE A 515 -16.42 -2.80 5.95
C ILE A 515 -15.59 -3.33 7.12
N GLY A 516 -16.06 -3.14 8.36
CA GLY A 516 -15.49 -3.80 9.52
C GLY A 516 -15.85 -3.15 10.85
N ASN A 517 -15.37 -1.91 11.06
CA ASN A 517 -15.63 -1.14 12.27
C ASN A 517 -16.63 -0.02 11.95
N GLU A 518 -17.64 0.15 12.79
CA GLU A 518 -18.59 1.25 12.65
C GLU A 518 -17.89 2.60 12.85
N ARG A 519 -18.12 3.54 11.92
CA ARG A 519 -17.55 4.89 11.96
C ARG A 519 -18.66 5.92 11.92
N ILE A 520 -18.43 7.06 12.56
CA ILE A 520 -19.29 8.24 12.42
C ILE A 520 -18.69 9.12 11.33
N ILE A 521 -19.46 9.36 10.27
CA ILE A 521 -19.08 10.22 9.16
C ILE A 521 -19.76 11.56 9.35
N VAL A 522 -18.98 12.64 9.32
CA VAL A 522 -19.48 14.01 9.30
C VAL A 522 -19.20 14.61 7.93
N ILE A 523 -20.23 15.20 7.33
CA ILE A 523 -20.20 15.77 6.00
C ILE A 523 -20.91 17.12 5.96
N THR A 524 -20.50 18.00 5.05
CA THR A 524 -21.21 19.26 4.79
C THR A 524 -22.51 18.99 4.05
N LYS A 525 -23.51 19.85 4.23
CA LYS A 525 -24.79 19.78 3.48
C LYS A 525 -24.58 19.77 1.95
N GLU A 526 -23.56 20.49 1.46
CA GLU A 526 -23.20 20.50 0.05
C GLU A 526 -22.68 19.13 -0.43
N ASN A 527 -21.74 18.54 0.31
CA ASN A 527 -21.17 17.25 -0.07
C ASN A 527 -22.17 16.10 0.12
N PHE A 528 -23.08 16.19 1.09
CA PHE A 528 -24.13 15.20 1.28
C PHE A 528 -25.03 15.02 0.06
N ARG A 529 -25.32 16.11 -0.67
CA ARG A 529 -26.10 16.06 -1.93
C ARG A 529 -25.43 15.24 -3.04
N LYS A 530 -24.14 14.91 -2.91
CA LYS A 530 -23.39 14.07 -3.85
C LYS A 530 -23.48 12.58 -3.50
N LEU A 531 -24.07 12.23 -2.35
CA LEU A 531 -24.21 10.85 -1.88
C LEU A 531 -25.55 10.24 -2.32
N PRO A 532 -25.63 8.90 -2.43
CA PRO A 532 -26.87 8.20 -2.73
C PRO A 532 -27.79 8.10 -1.49
N LEU A 533 -27.93 9.19 -0.72
CA LEU A 533 -28.75 9.29 0.48
C LEU A 533 -29.61 10.56 0.44
N LYS A 534 -30.77 10.49 1.10
CA LYS A 534 -31.65 11.63 1.35
C LYS A 534 -31.77 11.88 2.85
N ASP A 535 -32.12 13.11 3.22
CA ASP A 535 -32.35 13.48 4.62
C ASP A 535 -33.37 12.56 5.30
N THR A 536 -34.41 12.15 4.57
CA THR A 536 -35.47 11.23 5.01
C THR A 536 -34.97 9.83 5.31
N ASP A 537 -33.84 9.42 4.73
CA ASP A 537 -33.26 8.10 4.95
C ASP A 537 -32.54 8.02 6.31
N LEU A 538 -32.18 9.18 6.87
CA LEU A 538 -31.41 9.30 8.11
C LEU A 538 -32.25 9.81 9.29
N ALA A 539 -33.28 10.62 9.05
CA ALA A 539 -34.09 11.24 10.09
C ALA A 539 -35.13 10.30 10.71
N VAL A 540 -35.58 10.62 11.92
CA VAL A 540 -36.75 9.96 12.51
C VAL A 540 -37.98 10.42 11.70
N PRO A 541 -38.82 9.51 11.17
CA PRO A 541 -40.08 9.91 10.56
C PRO A 541 -40.93 10.66 11.59
N ASN A 542 -41.45 11.84 11.22
CA ASN A 542 -42.39 12.59 12.04
C ASN A 542 -43.66 11.80 12.34
#